data_AF-A0A353R7H2-F1
#
_entry.id   AF-A0A353R7H2-F1
#
_cell.length_a   1.000
_cell.length_b   1.000
_cell.length_c   1.000
_cell.angle_alpha   90.00
_cell.angle_beta   90.00
_cell.angle_gamma   90.00
#
_symmetry.space_group_name_H-M   'P 1'
#
loop_
_entity.id
_entity.type
_entity.pdbx_description
1 polymer ?
#
loop_
_entity_poly.entity_id
_entity_poly.type
_entity_poly.pdbx_seq_one_letter_code
_entity_poly.pdbx_strand_id
1 'polypeptide(L)'
;MNNIYIIAAICLIVGFSLGYAIFRTVILKSKAKTLLKEAETEGENIKREKILQAKEKFLQLKTEHEQLIIERNNKIAQAENKLKQREIAMNQQNADIQRKSKEVSTLKETLSSQLELTEKKVEEFEKLRLQQIEKIQSMANMSAEEAKAQLVETMKEEAKSQAMSYISEVMDEARLTAGKEAKRIVVNTIQRVATETAIENAVTVFNIENDEIKGRIIGREGRNIRALEAATGVEIVVDDTPEAILLSAFDPVRREVARLALHQLVTDGRIHPARIEEVVAKIQKQVEEEIVETGKRT
;
A
#
# COMPACT_ATOMS: atom_id res chain seq x y z
N MET A 1 -16.65 132.44 63.33
CA MET A 1 -15.81 131.32 62.86
C MET A 1 -16.19 129.96 63.48
N ASN A 2 -16.68 129.86 64.73
CA ASN A 2 -16.99 128.56 65.36
C ASN A 2 -18.13 127.74 64.70
N ASN A 3 -19.15 128.34 64.11
CA ASN A 3 -20.27 127.58 63.51
C ASN A 3 -19.89 126.79 62.24
N ILE A 4 -18.89 127.25 61.48
CA ILE A 4 -18.47 126.59 60.23
C ILE A 4 -17.77 125.26 60.51
N TYR A 5 -16.94 125.20 61.56
CA TYR A 5 -16.26 123.96 61.98
C TYR A 5 -17.22 122.90 62.52
N ILE A 6 -18.29 123.33 63.21
CA ILE A 6 -19.34 122.42 63.72
C ILE A 6 -20.14 121.82 62.55
N ILE A 7 -20.53 122.63 61.56
CA ILE A 7 -21.24 122.16 60.37
C ILE A 7 -20.35 121.20 59.54
N ALA A 8 -19.07 121.51 59.37
CA ALA A 8 -18.13 120.64 58.68
C ALA A 8 -17.93 119.28 59.39
N ALA A 9 -17.83 119.28 60.73
CA ALA A 9 -17.72 118.06 61.52
C ALA A 9 -18.99 117.19 61.43
N ILE A 10 -20.17 117.80 61.46
CA ILE A 10 -21.46 117.10 61.29
C ILE A 10 -21.55 116.49 59.89
N CYS A 11 -21.20 117.22 58.82
CA CYS A 11 -21.19 116.69 57.47
C CYS A 11 -20.21 115.51 57.29
N LEU A 12 -19.06 115.54 57.97
CA LEU A 12 -18.09 114.45 57.93
C LEU A 12 -18.60 113.19 58.63
N ILE A 13 -19.22 113.35 59.81
CA ILE A 13 -19.83 112.24 60.56
C ILE A 13 -21.02 111.65 59.81
N VAL A 14 -21.86 112.49 59.21
CA VAL A 14 -23.00 112.07 58.40
C VAL A 14 -22.53 111.39 57.12
N GLY A 15 -21.53 111.94 56.42
CA GLY A 15 -20.94 111.31 55.23
C GLY A 15 -20.26 109.98 55.52
N PHE A 16 -19.53 109.87 56.63
CA PHE A 16 -18.89 108.62 57.04
C PHE A 16 -19.91 107.58 57.49
N SER A 17 -20.95 107.96 58.23
CA SER A 17 -22.01 107.04 58.65
C SER A 17 -22.87 106.55 57.47
N LEU A 18 -23.21 107.42 56.51
CA LEU A 18 -23.87 107.02 55.26
C LEU A 18 -22.96 106.16 54.39
N GLY A 19 -21.68 106.51 54.24
CA GLY A 19 -20.70 105.71 53.51
C GLY A 19 -20.51 104.32 54.12
N TYR A 20 -20.41 104.23 55.45
CA TYR A 20 -20.33 102.97 56.17
C TYR A 20 -21.62 102.15 56.06
N ALA A 21 -22.79 102.79 56.11
CA ALA A 21 -24.08 102.12 55.91
C ALA A 21 -24.22 101.56 54.49
N ILE A 22 -23.84 102.32 53.45
CA ILE A 22 -23.88 101.87 52.05
C ILE A 22 -22.85 100.75 51.82
N PHE A 23 -21.62 100.90 52.32
CA PHE A 23 -20.59 99.85 52.23
C PHE A 23 -21.04 98.56 52.93
N ARG A 24 -21.59 98.68 54.14
CA ARG A 24 -22.08 97.54 54.92
C ARG A 24 -23.32 96.89 54.29
N THR A 25 -24.22 97.65 53.67
CA THR A 25 -25.47 97.11 53.12
C THR A 25 -25.33 96.62 51.69
N VAL A 26 -24.56 97.29 50.84
CA VAL A 26 -24.44 96.94 49.42
C VAL A 26 -23.31 95.96 49.18
N ILE A 27 -22.10 96.25 49.67
CA ILE A 27 -20.91 95.43 49.37
C ILE A 27 -20.93 94.12 50.17
N LEU A 28 -21.28 94.14 51.46
CA LEU A 28 -21.37 92.88 52.22
C LEU A 28 -22.55 92.01 51.78
N LYS A 29 -23.71 92.58 51.43
CA LYS A 29 -24.83 91.79 50.89
C LYS A 29 -24.51 91.25 49.49
N SER A 30 -23.82 92.03 48.66
CA SER A 30 -23.37 91.58 47.34
C SER A 30 -22.37 90.43 47.46
N LYS A 31 -21.35 90.56 48.33
CA LYS A 31 -20.39 89.48 48.63
C LYS A 31 -21.05 88.25 49.24
N ALA A 32 -22.01 88.42 50.15
CA ALA A 32 -22.77 87.31 50.70
C ALA A 32 -23.62 86.62 49.62
N LYS A 33 -24.21 87.38 48.70
CA LYS A 33 -24.99 86.84 47.58
C LYS A 33 -24.11 86.13 46.54
N THR A 34 -22.92 86.64 46.24
CA THR A 34 -21.97 85.93 45.35
C THR A 34 -21.45 84.67 46.00
N LEU A 35 -21.10 84.70 47.30
CA LEU A 35 -20.66 83.52 48.04
C LEU A 35 -21.75 82.45 48.14
N LEU A 36 -23.01 82.85 48.37
CA LEU A 36 -24.15 81.93 48.35
C LEU A 36 -24.35 81.32 46.96
N LYS A 37 -24.26 82.13 45.89
CA LYS A 37 -24.37 81.65 44.52
C LYS A 37 -23.23 80.70 44.15
N GLU A 38 -22.01 81.00 44.56
CA GLU A 38 -20.85 80.12 44.39
C GLU A 38 -21.05 78.80 45.13
N ALA A 39 -21.47 78.84 46.40
CA ALA A 39 -21.79 77.65 47.19
C ALA A 39 -22.94 76.82 46.59
N GLU A 40 -23.97 77.46 46.02
CA GLU A 40 -25.04 76.78 45.29
C GLU A 40 -24.49 76.10 44.02
N THR A 41 -23.67 76.78 43.23
CA THR A 41 -23.08 76.19 42.01
C THR A 41 -22.11 75.07 42.32
N GLU A 42 -21.31 75.19 43.38
CA GLU A 42 -20.40 74.15 43.83
C GLU A 42 -21.17 72.95 44.38
N GLY A 43 -22.25 73.18 45.14
CA GLY A 43 -23.18 72.14 45.58
C GLY A 43 -23.86 71.41 44.42
N GLU A 44 -24.31 72.14 43.39
CA GLU A 44 -24.86 71.53 42.17
C GLU A 44 -23.80 70.71 41.42
N ASN A 45 -22.57 71.19 41.33
CA ASN A 45 -21.48 70.50 40.67
C ASN A 45 -21.10 69.21 41.42
N ILE A 46 -20.95 69.27 42.75
CA ILE A 46 -20.72 68.09 43.59
C ILE A 46 -21.86 67.08 43.42
N LYS A 47 -23.11 67.53 43.41
CA LYS A 47 -24.27 66.66 43.18
C LYS A 47 -24.20 65.99 41.81
N ARG A 48 -23.91 66.74 40.74
CA ARG A 48 -23.76 66.19 39.38
C ARG A 48 -22.59 65.20 39.32
N GLU A 49 -21.46 65.53 39.91
CA GLU A 49 -20.27 64.67 39.95
C GLU A 49 -20.55 63.36 40.69
N LYS A 50 -21.21 63.41 41.86
CA LYS A 50 -21.60 62.21 42.62
C LYS A 50 -22.62 61.35 41.87
N ILE A 51 -23.57 61.97 41.18
CA ILE A 51 -24.51 61.23 40.32
C ILE A 51 -23.77 60.57 39.15
N LEU A 52 -22.81 61.24 38.53
CA LEU A 52 -21.98 60.66 37.45
C LEU A 52 -21.12 59.51 37.97
N GLN A 53 -20.43 59.67 39.11
CA GLN A 53 -19.66 58.60 39.75
C GLN A 53 -20.54 57.40 40.10
N ALA A 54 -21.76 57.63 40.61
CA ALA A 54 -22.71 56.55 40.89
C ALA A 54 -23.17 55.84 39.60
N LYS A 55 -23.44 56.58 38.52
CA LYS A 55 -23.79 56.01 37.22
C LYS A 55 -22.63 55.20 36.63
N GLU A 56 -21.40 55.70 36.72
CA GLU A 56 -20.20 55.01 36.24
C GLU A 56 -19.97 53.72 37.00
N LYS A 57 -20.02 53.76 38.34
CA LYS A 57 -19.94 52.54 39.17
C LYS A 57 -21.05 51.55 38.88
N PHE A 58 -22.28 52.04 38.68
CA PHE A 58 -23.40 51.18 38.31
C PHE A 58 -23.17 50.50 36.95
N LEU A 59 -22.66 51.24 35.96
CA LEU A 59 -22.37 50.71 34.63
C LEU A 59 -21.23 49.69 34.69
N GLN A 60 -20.15 49.98 35.43
CA GLN A 60 -19.04 49.06 35.66
C GLN A 60 -19.52 47.75 36.32
N LEU A 61 -20.24 47.85 37.44
CA LEU A 61 -20.81 46.68 38.12
C LEU A 61 -21.76 45.88 37.23
N LYS A 62 -22.56 46.57 36.41
CA LYS A 62 -23.45 45.91 35.44
C LYS A 62 -22.65 45.15 34.38
N THR A 63 -21.62 45.75 33.81
CA THR A 63 -20.76 45.11 32.80
C THR A 63 -19.99 43.92 33.39
N GLU A 64 -19.43 44.05 34.60
CA GLU A 64 -18.79 42.93 35.30
C GLU A 64 -19.77 41.78 35.55
N HIS A 65 -21.00 42.10 35.96
CA HIS A 65 -22.03 41.10 36.19
C HIS A 65 -22.47 40.40 34.88
N GLU A 66 -22.65 41.15 33.80
CA GLU A 66 -22.95 40.60 32.47
C GLU A 66 -21.82 39.67 31.98
N GLN A 67 -20.56 40.07 32.16
CA GLN A 67 -19.41 39.22 31.84
C GLN A 67 -19.40 37.93 32.67
N LEU A 68 -19.65 38.02 33.97
CA LEU A 68 -19.72 36.85 34.85
C LEU A 68 -20.88 35.90 34.48
N ILE A 69 -22.04 36.45 34.07
CA ILE A 69 -23.16 35.65 33.56
C ILE A 69 -22.76 34.93 32.27
N ILE A 70 -22.13 35.63 31.33
CA ILE A 70 -21.68 35.03 30.06
C ILE A 70 -20.66 33.91 30.34
N GLU A 71 -19.70 34.14 31.22
CA GLU A 71 -18.69 33.14 31.57
C GLU A 71 -19.33 31.92 32.25
N ARG A 72 -20.28 32.13 33.17
CA ARG A 72 -21.04 31.04 33.80
C ARG A 72 -21.85 30.26 32.78
N ASN A 73 -22.58 30.93 31.89
CA ASN A 73 -23.37 30.29 30.85
C ASN A 73 -22.50 29.47 29.90
N ASN A 74 -21.32 29.98 29.53
CA ASN A 74 -20.36 29.24 28.72
C ASN A 74 -19.84 28.00 29.45
N LYS A 75 -19.51 28.10 30.75
CA LYS A 75 -19.10 26.95 31.57
C LYS A 75 -20.20 25.90 31.69
N ILE A 76 -21.45 26.33 31.88
CA ILE A 76 -22.62 25.44 31.93
C ILE A 76 -22.81 24.75 30.58
N ALA A 77 -22.82 25.48 29.47
CA ALA A 77 -22.98 24.91 28.13
C ALA A 77 -21.86 23.90 27.79
N GLN A 78 -20.62 24.18 28.19
CA GLN A 78 -19.52 23.23 28.03
C GLN A 78 -19.71 21.96 28.86
N ALA A 79 -20.14 22.09 30.12
CA ALA A 79 -20.44 20.96 30.98
C ALA A 79 -21.60 20.11 30.44
N GLU A 80 -22.69 20.75 29.99
CA GLU A 80 -23.84 20.08 29.37
C GLU A 80 -23.45 19.34 28.09
N ASN A 81 -22.66 19.95 27.20
CA ASN A 81 -22.17 19.28 26.00
C ASN A 81 -21.30 18.06 26.34
N LYS A 82 -20.43 18.16 27.33
CA LYS A 82 -19.59 17.05 27.80
C LYS A 82 -20.44 15.92 28.41
N LEU A 83 -21.47 16.26 29.18
CA LEU A 83 -22.41 15.30 29.74
C LEU A 83 -23.19 14.58 28.64
N LYS A 84 -23.72 15.33 27.67
CA LYS A 84 -24.45 14.78 26.52
C LYS A 84 -23.58 13.83 25.68
N GLN A 85 -22.32 14.19 25.43
CA GLN A 85 -21.38 13.29 24.75
C GLN A 85 -21.15 11.99 25.53
N ARG A 86 -20.99 12.09 26.86
CA ARG A 86 -20.81 10.92 27.73
C ARG A 86 -22.06 10.04 27.77
N GLU A 87 -23.24 10.64 27.78
CA GLU A 87 -24.52 9.92 27.72
C GLU A 87 -24.67 9.15 26.41
N ILE A 88 -24.36 9.77 25.27
CA ILE A 88 -24.39 9.10 23.96
C ILE A 88 -23.41 7.91 23.94
N ALA A 89 -22.17 8.11 24.41
CA ALA A 89 -21.18 7.04 24.47
C ALA A 89 -21.62 5.89 25.38
N MET A 90 -22.22 6.20 26.53
CA MET A 90 -22.72 5.20 27.47
C MET A 90 -23.93 4.44 26.90
N ASN A 91 -24.83 5.12 26.18
CA ASN A 91 -25.95 4.48 25.50
C ASN A 91 -25.49 3.54 24.38
N GLN A 92 -24.46 3.93 23.61
CA GLN A 92 -23.86 3.05 22.60
C GLN A 92 -23.23 1.81 23.26
N GLN A 93 -22.44 2.00 24.32
CA GLN A 93 -21.83 0.89 25.04
C GLN A 93 -22.88 -0.06 25.63
N ASN A 94 -23.98 0.46 26.18
CA ASN A 94 -25.08 -0.35 26.70
C ASN A 94 -25.77 -1.15 25.58
N ALA A 95 -25.98 -0.54 24.40
CA ALA A 95 -26.56 -1.23 23.26
C ALA A 95 -25.65 -2.39 22.78
N ASP A 96 -24.34 -2.18 22.75
CA ASP A 96 -23.37 -3.21 22.38
C ASP A 96 -23.31 -4.35 23.40
N ILE A 97 -23.36 -4.02 24.70
CA ILE A 97 -23.43 -5.02 25.78
C ILE A 97 -24.71 -5.85 25.64
N GLN A 98 -25.86 -5.22 25.37
CA GLN A 98 -27.12 -5.94 25.17
C GLN A 98 -27.07 -6.87 23.95
N ARG A 99 -26.45 -6.43 22.84
CA ARG A 99 -26.26 -7.27 21.64
C ARG A 99 -25.40 -8.48 21.96
N LYS A 100 -24.23 -8.28 22.59
CA LYS A 100 -23.34 -9.37 23.00
C LYS A 100 -24.01 -10.31 23.99
N SER A 101 -24.79 -9.79 24.94
CA SER A 101 -25.54 -10.62 25.89
C SER A 101 -26.57 -11.51 25.20
N LYS A 102 -27.27 -11.00 24.18
CA LYS A 102 -28.22 -11.79 23.39
C LYS A 102 -27.51 -12.87 22.59
N GLU A 103 -26.40 -12.53 21.94
CA GLU A 103 -25.57 -13.49 21.19
C GLU A 103 -25.05 -14.62 22.08
N VAL A 104 -24.53 -14.28 23.27
CA VAL A 104 -24.09 -15.28 24.25
C VAL A 104 -25.25 -16.16 24.73
N SER A 105 -26.44 -15.60 24.93
CA SER A 105 -27.63 -16.39 25.29
C SER A 105 -27.99 -17.38 24.19
N THR A 106 -28.03 -16.94 22.92
CA THR A 106 -28.35 -17.79 21.78
C THR A 106 -27.31 -18.89 21.56
N LEU A 107 -26.02 -18.58 21.78
CA LEU A 107 -24.95 -19.57 21.71
C LEU A 107 -25.07 -20.62 22.82
N LYS A 108 -25.42 -20.20 24.05
CA LYS A 108 -25.65 -21.13 25.16
C LYS A 108 -26.84 -22.06 24.88
N GLU A 109 -27.94 -21.53 24.36
CA GLU A 109 -29.11 -22.34 23.98
C GLU A 109 -28.76 -23.35 22.87
N THR A 110 -28.02 -22.90 21.86
CA THR A 110 -27.57 -23.77 20.76
C THR A 110 -26.61 -24.86 21.26
N LEU A 111 -25.68 -24.51 22.15
CA LEU A 111 -24.75 -25.48 22.73
C LEU A 111 -25.50 -26.49 23.61
N SER A 112 -26.46 -26.03 24.41
CA SER A 112 -27.29 -26.91 25.25
C SER A 112 -28.08 -27.90 24.41
N SER A 113 -28.68 -27.47 23.29
CA SER A 113 -29.42 -28.37 22.41
C SER A 113 -28.52 -29.37 21.69
N GLN A 114 -27.31 -28.96 21.29
CA GLN A 114 -26.31 -29.85 20.71
C GLN A 114 -25.80 -30.90 21.70
N LEU A 115 -25.60 -30.53 22.96
CA LEU A 115 -25.24 -31.46 24.03
C LEU A 115 -26.33 -32.50 24.25
N GLU A 116 -27.59 -32.07 24.37
CA GLU A 116 -28.72 -33.00 24.52
C GLU A 116 -28.87 -33.95 23.33
N LEU A 117 -28.68 -33.46 22.11
CA LEU A 117 -28.65 -34.29 20.90
C LEU A 117 -27.51 -35.31 20.92
N THR A 118 -26.34 -34.89 21.41
CA THR A 118 -25.16 -35.75 21.49
C THR A 118 -25.36 -36.83 22.55
N GLU A 119 -25.90 -36.49 23.72
CA GLU A 119 -26.25 -37.45 24.77
C GLU A 119 -27.25 -38.50 24.26
N LYS A 120 -28.29 -38.08 23.53
CA LYS A 120 -29.25 -39.01 22.90
C LYS A 120 -28.58 -39.95 21.90
N LYS A 121 -27.67 -39.43 21.07
CA LYS A 121 -26.90 -40.26 20.12
C LYS A 121 -25.99 -41.26 20.83
N VAL A 122 -25.36 -40.86 21.93
CA VAL A 122 -24.52 -41.76 22.74
C VAL A 122 -25.37 -42.87 23.34
N GLU A 123 -26.56 -42.55 23.87
CA GLU A 123 -27.48 -43.55 24.41
C GLU A 123 -28.00 -44.51 23.33
N GLU A 124 -28.36 -43.99 22.16
CA GLU A 124 -28.77 -44.79 21.00
C GLU A 124 -27.64 -45.71 20.51
N PHE A 125 -26.42 -45.18 20.44
CA PHE A 125 -25.24 -45.96 20.06
C PHE A 125 -24.96 -47.10 21.06
N GLU A 126 -25.05 -46.83 22.37
CA GLU A 126 -24.92 -47.87 23.40
C GLU A 126 -26.01 -48.95 23.26
N LYS A 127 -27.27 -48.55 22.99
CA LYS A 127 -28.36 -49.52 22.73
C LYS A 127 -28.09 -50.36 21.50
N LEU A 128 -27.69 -49.74 20.39
CA LEU A 128 -27.34 -50.46 19.15
C LEU A 128 -26.17 -51.42 19.40
N ARG A 129 -25.13 -50.98 20.13
CA ARG A 129 -23.99 -51.83 20.49
C ARG A 129 -24.44 -53.07 21.28
N LEU A 130 -25.30 -52.90 22.28
CA LEU A 130 -25.85 -54.01 23.06
C LEU A 130 -26.69 -54.96 22.19
N GLN A 131 -27.57 -54.43 21.34
CA GLN A 131 -28.34 -55.24 20.38
C GLN A 131 -27.45 -56.01 19.40
N GLN A 132 -26.34 -55.42 18.97
CA GLN A 132 -25.39 -56.06 18.08
C GLN A 132 -24.66 -57.21 18.79
N ILE A 133 -24.28 -57.01 20.06
CA ILE A 133 -23.71 -58.08 20.89
C ILE A 133 -24.72 -59.21 21.07
N GLU A 134 -25.98 -58.91 21.37
CA GLU A 134 -27.05 -59.90 21.53
C GLU A 134 -27.37 -60.64 20.23
N LYS A 135 -27.37 -59.94 19.08
CA LYS A 135 -27.48 -60.55 17.75
C LYS A 135 -26.30 -61.46 17.44
N ILE A 136 -25.07 -61.04 17.77
CA ILE A 136 -23.90 -61.89 17.63
C ILE A 136 -24.06 -63.12 18.53
N GLN A 137 -24.46 -62.98 19.80
CA GLN A 137 -24.67 -64.08 20.72
C GLN A 137 -25.80 -65.05 20.28
N SER A 138 -26.85 -64.54 19.64
CA SER A 138 -27.99 -65.36 19.18
C SER A 138 -27.75 -66.00 17.80
N MET A 139 -27.00 -65.34 16.91
CA MET A 139 -26.55 -65.94 15.65
C MET A 139 -25.38 -66.92 15.88
N ALA A 140 -24.61 -66.70 16.95
CA ALA A 140 -23.52 -67.57 17.35
C ALA A 140 -24.04 -68.72 18.23
N ASN A 141 -24.40 -69.82 17.57
CA ASN A 141 -23.92 -71.14 18.02
C ASN A 141 -22.38 -71.27 17.81
N MET A 142 -21.64 -70.16 17.90
CA MET A 142 -20.20 -70.00 17.70
C MET A 142 -19.62 -69.43 19.00
N SER A 143 -18.39 -69.81 19.31
CA SER A 143 -17.74 -69.33 20.53
C SER A 143 -17.44 -67.82 20.44
N ALA A 144 -17.38 -67.12 21.57
CA ALA A 144 -17.02 -65.70 21.62
C ALA A 144 -15.66 -65.40 20.97
N GLU A 145 -14.77 -66.39 20.90
CA GLU A 145 -13.48 -66.32 20.21
C GLU A 145 -13.62 -66.31 18.69
N GLU A 146 -14.54 -67.11 18.12
CA GLU A 146 -14.78 -67.15 16.68
C GLU A 146 -15.43 -65.86 16.16
N ALA A 147 -16.38 -65.30 16.91
CA ALA A 147 -17.01 -64.02 16.56
C ALA A 147 -15.99 -62.86 16.60
N LYS A 148 -15.09 -62.88 17.59
CA LYS A 148 -13.99 -61.91 17.68
C LYS A 148 -12.98 -62.08 16.54
N ALA A 149 -12.65 -63.31 16.18
CA ALA A 149 -11.75 -63.60 15.06
C ALA A 149 -12.33 -63.09 13.73
N GLN A 150 -13.62 -63.33 13.49
CA GLN A 150 -14.30 -62.88 12.27
C GLN A 150 -14.40 -61.35 12.19
N LEU A 151 -14.72 -60.68 13.30
CA LEU A 151 -14.75 -59.21 13.36
C LEU A 151 -13.36 -58.59 13.08
N VAL A 152 -12.31 -59.18 13.66
CA VAL A 152 -10.92 -58.75 13.43
C VAL A 152 -10.52 -58.96 11.97
N GLU A 153 -10.95 -60.06 11.34
CA GLU A 153 -10.64 -60.32 9.93
C GLU A 153 -11.36 -59.33 9.00
N THR A 154 -12.65 -59.05 9.24
CA THR A 154 -13.39 -58.03 8.47
C THR A 154 -12.76 -56.64 8.61
N MET A 155 -12.34 -56.24 9.82
CA MET A 155 -11.64 -54.97 10.01
C MET A 155 -10.29 -54.92 9.29
N LYS A 156 -9.54 -56.02 9.25
CA LYS A 156 -8.29 -56.09 8.49
C LYS A 156 -8.52 -55.99 6.99
N GLU A 157 -9.52 -56.67 6.46
CA GLU A 157 -9.88 -56.58 5.04
C GLU A 157 -10.32 -55.17 4.65
N GLU A 158 -11.13 -54.53 5.49
CA GLU A 158 -11.59 -53.17 5.26
C GLU A 158 -10.43 -52.16 5.32
N ALA A 159 -9.56 -52.28 6.33
CA ALA A 159 -8.36 -51.45 6.44
C ALA A 159 -7.41 -51.66 5.25
N LYS A 160 -7.25 -52.90 4.77
CA LYS A 160 -6.43 -53.21 3.59
C LYS A 160 -7.03 -52.62 2.32
N SER A 161 -8.36 -52.67 2.16
CA SER A 161 -9.06 -52.07 1.02
C SER A 161 -8.89 -50.54 0.99
N GLN A 162 -9.08 -49.88 2.13
CA GLN A 162 -8.89 -48.44 2.26
C GLN A 162 -7.43 -48.02 2.00
N ALA A 163 -6.47 -48.79 2.54
CA ALA A 163 -5.05 -48.54 2.29
C ALA A 163 -4.70 -48.70 0.80
N MET A 164 -5.24 -49.70 0.11
CA MET A 164 -5.03 -49.88 -1.32
C MET A 164 -5.62 -48.74 -2.15
N SER A 165 -6.81 -48.26 -1.80
CA SER A 165 -7.43 -47.10 -2.44
C SER A 165 -6.57 -45.85 -2.27
N TYR A 166 -6.10 -45.59 -1.04
CA TYR A 166 -5.23 -44.45 -0.74
C TYR A 166 -3.92 -44.53 -1.52
N ILE A 167 -3.26 -45.70 -1.54
CA ILE A 167 -2.02 -45.90 -2.30
C ILE A 167 -2.25 -45.63 -3.80
N SER A 168 -3.36 -46.09 -4.37
CA SER A 168 -3.68 -45.84 -5.78
C SER A 168 -3.85 -44.35 -6.06
N GLU A 169 -4.57 -43.62 -5.20
CA GLU A 169 -4.80 -42.18 -5.33
C GLU A 169 -3.46 -41.40 -5.27
N VAL A 170 -2.61 -41.72 -4.31
CA VAL A 170 -1.26 -41.12 -4.19
C VAL A 170 -0.40 -41.41 -5.42
N MET A 171 -0.46 -42.64 -5.94
CA MET A 171 0.30 -43.01 -7.15
C MET A 171 -0.18 -42.26 -8.40
N ASP A 172 -1.48 -42.05 -8.55
CA ASP A 172 -2.05 -41.30 -9.67
C ASP A 172 -1.71 -39.80 -9.56
N GLU A 173 -1.79 -39.21 -8.37
CA GLU A 173 -1.36 -37.83 -8.12
C GLU A 173 0.15 -37.64 -8.39
N ALA A 174 0.98 -38.58 -7.96
CA ALA A 174 2.42 -38.56 -8.22
C ALA A 174 2.72 -38.63 -9.72
N ARG A 175 2.01 -39.48 -10.48
CA ARG A 175 2.15 -39.57 -11.95
C ARG A 175 1.76 -38.28 -12.66
N LEU A 176 0.63 -37.68 -12.27
CA LEU A 176 0.16 -36.40 -12.83
C LEU A 176 1.16 -35.26 -12.54
N THR A 177 1.63 -35.18 -11.30
CA THR A 177 2.58 -34.15 -10.86
C THR A 177 3.93 -34.31 -11.53
N ALA A 178 4.47 -35.53 -11.58
CA ALA A 178 5.73 -35.82 -12.26
C ALA A 178 5.68 -35.45 -13.74
N GLY A 179 4.58 -35.77 -14.43
CA GLY A 179 4.41 -35.41 -15.84
C GLY A 179 4.39 -33.89 -16.08
N LYS A 180 3.74 -33.13 -15.19
CA LYS A 180 3.68 -31.67 -15.25
C LYS A 180 5.05 -31.05 -14.97
N GLU A 181 5.74 -31.53 -13.94
CA GLU A 181 7.08 -31.04 -13.57
C GLU A 181 8.13 -31.36 -14.62
N ALA A 182 8.11 -32.57 -15.21
CA ALA A 182 9.00 -32.94 -16.30
C ALA A 182 8.83 -32.00 -17.51
N LYS A 183 7.59 -31.73 -17.93
CA LYS A 183 7.32 -30.77 -19.01
C LYS A 183 7.81 -29.36 -18.67
N ARG A 184 7.59 -28.90 -17.43
CA ARG A 184 8.05 -27.59 -16.96
C ARG A 184 9.57 -27.48 -17.02
N ILE A 185 10.30 -28.51 -16.58
CA ILE A 185 11.76 -28.55 -16.62
C ILE A 185 12.24 -28.48 -18.07
N VAL A 186 11.70 -29.31 -18.97
CA VAL A 186 12.09 -29.31 -20.39
C VAL A 186 11.87 -27.94 -21.04
N VAL A 187 10.71 -27.33 -20.82
CA VAL A 187 10.40 -25.99 -21.38
C VAL A 187 11.37 -24.94 -20.84
N ASN A 188 11.63 -24.92 -19.53
CA ASN A 188 12.56 -23.98 -18.93
C ASN A 188 13.99 -24.17 -19.43
N THR A 189 14.43 -25.42 -19.62
CA THR A 189 15.75 -25.72 -20.17
C THR A 189 15.86 -25.23 -21.61
N ILE A 190 14.85 -25.49 -22.44
CA ILE A 190 14.82 -24.99 -23.83
C ILE A 190 14.88 -23.45 -23.83
N GLN A 191 14.07 -22.78 -23.02
CA GLN A 191 14.06 -21.30 -22.97
C GLN A 191 15.40 -20.70 -22.54
N ARG A 192 16.15 -21.39 -21.67
CA ARG A 192 17.46 -20.93 -21.20
C ARG A 192 18.57 -21.19 -22.21
N VAL A 193 18.58 -22.36 -22.83
CA VAL A 193 19.69 -22.82 -23.69
C VAL A 193 19.50 -22.37 -25.14
N ALA A 194 18.26 -22.24 -25.61
CA ALA A 194 17.98 -21.99 -27.03
C ALA A 194 18.62 -20.71 -27.55
N THR A 195 18.67 -19.62 -26.78
CA THR A 195 19.26 -18.35 -27.25
C THR A 195 20.78 -18.42 -27.36
N GLU A 196 21.45 -19.05 -26.42
CA GLU A 196 22.92 -19.16 -26.39
C GLU A 196 23.40 -20.12 -27.48
N THR A 197 22.81 -21.32 -27.54
CA THR A 197 23.15 -22.32 -28.56
C THR A 197 22.75 -21.88 -29.97
N ALA A 198 21.68 -21.08 -30.15
CA ALA A 198 21.33 -20.55 -31.46
C ALA A 198 22.36 -19.53 -31.97
N ILE A 199 22.98 -18.73 -31.10
CA ILE A 199 24.00 -17.75 -31.51
C ILE A 199 25.31 -18.46 -31.87
N GLU A 200 25.77 -19.39 -31.02
CA GLU A 200 26.97 -20.19 -31.29
C GLU A 200 26.83 -21.05 -32.56
N ASN A 201 25.65 -21.62 -32.77
CA ASN A 201 25.32 -22.36 -33.98
C ASN A 201 24.80 -21.47 -35.12
N ALA A 202 24.91 -20.14 -35.09
CA ALA A 202 24.53 -19.32 -36.25
C ALA A 202 25.74 -18.64 -36.91
N VAL A 203 26.77 -18.28 -36.13
CA VAL A 203 27.89 -17.45 -36.62
C VAL A 203 29.22 -18.16 -36.42
N THR A 204 30.06 -18.17 -37.46
CA THR A 204 31.44 -18.67 -37.39
C THR A 204 32.39 -17.65 -37.98
N VAL A 205 33.48 -17.37 -37.26
CA VAL A 205 34.52 -16.43 -37.69
C VAL A 205 35.54 -17.17 -38.54
N PHE A 206 35.81 -16.67 -39.74
CA PHE A 206 36.89 -17.14 -40.62
C PHE A 206 38.03 -16.13 -40.61
N ASN A 207 39.19 -16.56 -40.11
CA ASN A 207 40.38 -15.71 -40.01
C ASN A 207 41.16 -15.73 -41.33
N ILE A 208 41.64 -14.57 -41.75
CA ILE A 208 42.36 -14.36 -43.01
C ILE A 208 43.74 -13.80 -42.69
N GLU A 209 44.76 -14.29 -43.39
CA GLU A 209 46.16 -13.91 -43.14
C GLU A 209 46.54 -12.49 -43.60
N ASN A 210 45.80 -11.92 -44.56
CA ASN A 210 46.05 -10.57 -45.09
C ASN A 210 44.80 -9.97 -45.77
N ASP A 211 44.62 -8.65 -45.70
CA ASP A 211 43.49 -7.93 -46.31
C ASP A 211 43.47 -8.00 -47.85
N GLU A 212 44.61 -8.28 -48.48
CA GLU A 212 44.65 -8.53 -49.92
C GLU A 212 43.80 -9.76 -50.32
N ILE A 213 43.78 -10.79 -49.46
CA ILE A 213 42.96 -11.98 -49.66
C ILE A 213 41.48 -11.65 -49.43
N LYS A 214 41.16 -10.82 -48.42
CA LYS A 214 39.81 -10.29 -48.16
C LYS A 214 39.25 -9.58 -49.40
N GLY A 215 40.05 -8.73 -50.05
CA GLY A 215 39.68 -8.05 -51.31
C GLY A 215 39.40 -9.00 -52.49
N ARG A 216 40.16 -10.10 -52.61
CA ARG A 216 39.94 -11.12 -53.66
C ARG A 216 38.69 -11.97 -53.40
N ILE A 217 38.40 -12.28 -52.13
CA ILE A 217 37.18 -13.00 -51.72
C ILE A 217 35.94 -12.16 -52.05
N ILE A 218 35.95 -10.85 -51.77
CA ILE A 218 34.86 -9.93 -52.14
C ILE A 218 34.70 -9.85 -53.66
N GLY A 219 35.80 -9.63 -54.38
CA GLY A 219 35.81 -9.41 -55.83
C GLY A 219 35.25 -8.04 -56.21
N ARG A 220 35.38 -7.67 -57.49
CA ARG A 220 34.86 -6.38 -58.01
C ARG A 220 33.34 -6.35 -57.82
N GLU A 221 32.82 -5.35 -57.11
CA GLU A 221 31.40 -5.16 -56.76
C GLU A 221 30.76 -6.29 -55.93
N GLY A 222 31.55 -7.07 -55.19
CA GLY A 222 31.03 -8.17 -54.36
C GLY A 222 30.60 -9.40 -55.16
N ARG A 223 30.97 -9.48 -56.45
CA ARG A 223 30.54 -10.57 -57.36
C ARG A 223 30.93 -11.96 -56.88
N ASN A 224 32.07 -12.09 -56.19
CA ASN A 224 32.60 -13.38 -55.74
C ASN A 224 31.88 -13.82 -54.46
N ILE A 225 31.66 -12.91 -53.50
CA ILE A 225 30.85 -13.18 -52.30
C ILE A 225 29.43 -13.58 -52.70
N ARG A 226 28.76 -12.84 -53.58
CA ARG A 226 27.39 -13.20 -54.01
C ARG A 226 27.31 -14.57 -54.67
N ALA A 227 28.32 -14.96 -55.46
CA ALA A 227 28.37 -16.29 -56.05
C ALA A 227 28.54 -17.39 -54.97
N LEU A 228 29.36 -17.13 -53.95
CA LEU A 228 29.56 -18.03 -52.83
C LEU A 228 28.31 -18.13 -51.93
N GLU A 229 27.65 -17.01 -51.66
CA GLU A 229 26.37 -16.96 -50.93
C GLU A 229 25.27 -17.71 -51.68
N ALA A 230 25.18 -17.53 -53.00
CA ALA A 230 24.21 -18.24 -53.84
C ALA A 230 24.49 -19.75 -53.92
N ALA A 231 25.76 -20.16 -53.97
CA ALA A 231 26.14 -21.57 -54.06
C ALA A 231 26.00 -22.32 -52.73
N THR A 232 26.29 -21.67 -51.60
CA THR A 232 26.28 -22.32 -50.27
C THR A 232 25.00 -22.06 -49.48
N GLY A 233 24.27 -20.99 -49.80
CA GLY A 233 23.11 -20.53 -49.03
C GLY A 233 23.45 -19.97 -47.65
N VAL A 234 24.70 -19.51 -47.46
CA VAL A 234 25.21 -18.86 -46.24
C VAL A 234 25.30 -17.35 -46.49
N GLU A 235 25.04 -16.53 -45.47
CA GLU A 235 25.24 -15.07 -45.54
C GLU A 235 26.64 -14.71 -45.05
N ILE A 236 27.38 -13.92 -45.84
CA ILE A 236 28.77 -13.58 -45.54
C ILE A 236 28.85 -12.10 -45.19
N VAL A 237 29.06 -11.82 -43.91
CA VAL A 237 29.15 -10.45 -43.40
C VAL A 237 30.62 -10.02 -43.37
N VAL A 238 30.92 -8.96 -44.13
CA VAL A 238 32.23 -8.32 -44.16
C VAL A 238 32.13 -7.01 -43.41
N ASP A 239 32.77 -6.93 -42.25
CA ASP A 239 32.78 -5.74 -41.39
C ASP A 239 34.15 -5.05 -41.40
N ASP A 240 34.25 -3.88 -40.74
CA ASP A 240 35.46 -3.07 -40.55
C ASP A 240 36.52 -3.75 -39.65
N THR A 241 36.22 -4.95 -39.15
CA THR A 241 37.19 -5.76 -38.40
C THR A 241 38.31 -6.24 -39.36
N PRO A 242 39.59 -5.92 -39.07
CA PRO A 242 40.71 -6.40 -39.89
C PRO A 242 40.83 -7.92 -39.78
N GLU A 243 41.32 -8.57 -40.84
CA GLU A 243 41.74 -9.99 -40.82
C GLU A 243 40.64 -11.04 -40.54
N ALA A 244 39.35 -10.69 -40.58
CA ALA A 244 38.25 -11.64 -40.37
C ALA A 244 37.02 -11.43 -41.28
N ILE A 245 36.32 -12.53 -41.61
CA ILE A 245 35.01 -12.57 -42.26
C ILE A 245 34.05 -13.41 -41.42
N LEU A 246 32.80 -12.97 -41.27
CA LEU A 246 31.78 -13.70 -40.51
C LEU A 246 30.88 -14.50 -41.45
N LEU A 247 30.74 -15.79 -41.18
CA LEU A 247 29.83 -16.70 -41.87
C LEU A 247 28.58 -16.90 -41.02
N SER A 248 27.42 -16.48 -41.51
CA SER A 248 26.12 -16.58 -40.84
C SER A 248 25.22 -17.58 -41.55
N ALA A 249 24.89 -18.68 -40.87
CA ALA A 249 23.90 -19.65 -41.35
C ALA A 249 23.36 -20.52 -40.21
N PHE A 250 22.04 -20.74 -40.20
CA PHE A 250 21.37 -21.61 -39.23
C PHE A 250 21.70 -23.10 -39.40
N ASP A 251 22.07 -23.51 -40.62
CA ASP A 251 22.45 -24.89 -40.94
C ASP A 251 23.97 -25.07 -40.75
N PRO A 252 24.41 -25.91 -39.77
CA PRO A 252 25.83 -26.11 -39.51
C PRO A 252 26.56 -26.79 -40.67
N VAL A 253 25.88 -27.65 -41.43
CA VAL A 253 26.49 -28.36 -42.57
C VAL A 253 26.80 -27.37 -43.69
N ARG A 254 25.86 -26.47 -44.01
CA ARG A 254 26.09 -25.42 -45.02
C ARG A 254 27.20 -24.46 -44.62
N ARG A 255 27.25 -24.08 -43.34
CA ARG A 255 28.30 -23.21 -42.82
C ARG A 255 29.68 -23.85 -42.93
N GLU A 256 29.76 -25.14 -42.63
CA GLU A 256 31.01 -25.89 -42.72
C GLU A 256 31.46 -26.09 -44.17
N VAL A 257 30.52 -26.37 -45.09
CA VAL A 257 30.80 -26.40 -46.54
C VAL A 257 31.33 -25.04 -47.01
N ALA A 258 30.73 -23.92 -46.58
CA ALA A 258 31.20 -22.58 -46.94
C ALA A 258 32.61 -22.29 -46.37
N ARG A 259 32.88 -22.69 -45.13
CA ARG A 259 34.18 -22.54 -44.47
C ARG A 259 35.28 -23.31 -45.19
N LEU A 260 35.03 -24.58 -45.53
CA LEU A 260 35.97 -25.43 -46.26
C LEU A 260 36.16 -24.96 -47.70
N ALA A 261 35.09 -24.56 -48.38
CA ALA A 261 35.16 -23.99 -49.72
C ALA A 261 36.01 -22.70 -49.73
N LEU A 262 35.82 -21.80 -48.76
CA LEU A 262 36.64 -20.61 -48.60
C LEU A 262 38.11 -20.95 -48.36
N HIS A 263 38.40 -21.89 -47.46
CA HIS A 263 39.78 -22.31 -47.19
C HIS A 263 40.47 -22.87 -48.45
N GLN A 264 39.76 -23.68 -49.23
CA GLN A 264 40.28 -24.25 -50.48
C GLN A 264 40.50 -23.18 -51.57
N LEU A 265 39.56 -22.23 -51.70
CA LEU A 265 39.64 -21.12 -52.65
C LEU A 265 40.78 -20.14 -52.33
N VAL A 266 41.03 -19.90 -51.04
CA VAL A 266 42.16 -19.08 -50.57
C VAL A 266 43.49 -19.77 -50.86
N THR A 267 43.59 -21.08 -50.59
CA THR A 267 44.80 -21.88 -50.85
C THR A 267 45.14 -21.96 -52.34
N ASP A 268 44.13 -22.10 -53.22
CA ASP A 268 44.29 -22.13 -54.69
C ASP A 268 44.57 -20.71 -55.27
N GLY A 269 44.17 -19.66 -54.55
CA GLY A 269 44.41 -18.25 -54.93
C GLY A 269 43.58 -17.74 -56.12
N ARG A 270 42.72 -18.58 -56.71
CA ARG A 270 41.89 -18.28 -57.90
C ARG A 270 40.40 -18.22 -57.53
N ILE A 271 39.91 -17.01 -57.30
CA ILE A 271 38.53 -16.76 -56.83
C ILE A 271 37.69 -16.11 -57.94
N HIS A 272 36.93 -16.92 -58.70
CA HIS A 272 36.01 -16.48 -59.76
C HIS A 272 34.69 -17.27 -59.68
N PRO A 273 33.55 -16.72 -60.13
CA PRO A 273 32.22 -17.34 -59.94
C PRO A 273 32.12 -18.81 -60.37
N ALA A 274 32.57 -19.14 -61.59
CA ALA A 274 32.51 -20.52 -62.09
C ALA A 274 33.33 -21.51 -61.26
N ARG A 275 34.46 -21.07 -60.70
CA ARG A 275 35.33 -21.89 -59.85
C ARG A 275 34.74 -22.06 -58.46
N ILE A 276 34.06 -21.04 -57.93
CA ILE A 276 33.38 -21.09 -56.64
C ILE A 276 32.29 -22.17 -56.67
N GLU A 277 31.44 -22.16 -57.70
CA GLU A 277 30.38 -23.18 -57.86
C GLU A 277 30.94 -24.61 -57.93
N GLU A 278 32.01 -24.80 -58.71
CA GLU A 278 32.69 -26.10 -58.84
C GLU A 278 33.27 -26.60 -57.50
N VAL A 279 33.98 -25.72 -56.78
CA VAL A 279 34.60 -26.07 -55.50
C VAL A 279 33.54 -26.35 -54.44
N VAL A 280 32.48 -25.54 -54.36
CA VAL A 280 31.38 -25.76 -53.42
C VAL A 280 30.70 -27.09 -53.68
N ALA A 281 30.37 -27.43 -54.93
CA ALA A 281 29.75 -28.72 -55.27
C ALA A 281 30.65 -29.91 -54.90
N LYS A 282 31.97 -29.79 -55.09
CA LYS A 282 32.94 -30.81 -54.70
C LYS A 282 33.00 -30.99 -53.17
N ILE A 283 33.13 -29.90 -52.42
CA ILE A 283 33.21 -29.92 -50.96
C ILE A 283 31.90 -30.43 -50.37
N GLN A 284 30.75 -30.03 -50.90
CA GLN A 284 29.45 -30.52 -50.45
C GLN A 284 29.36 -32.05 -50.53
N LYS A 285 29.82 -32.63 -51.64
CA LYS A 285 29.87 -34.09 -51.80
C LYS A 285 30.85 -34.76 -50.81
N GLN A 286 32.01 -34.15 -50.58
CA GLN A 286 32.99 -34.67 -49.62
C GLN A 286 32.45 -34.66 -48.19
N VAL A 287 31.80 -33.57 -47.78
CA VAL A 287 31.17 -33.46 -46.45
C VAL A 287 30.04 -34.47 -46.31
N GLU A 288 29.23 -34.69 -47.35
CA GLU A 288 28.17 -35.71 -47.33
C GLU A 288 28.74 -37.14 -47.20
N GLU A 289 29.81 -37.46 -47.93
CA GLU A 289 30.52 -38.75 -47.82
C GLU A 289 31.12 -38.93 -46.41
N GLU A 290 31.72 -37.90 -45.83
CA GLU A 290 32.30 -37.91 -44.48
C GLU A 290 31.23 -38.08 -43.39
N ILE A 291 30.05 -37.46 -43.55
CA ILE A 291 28.89 -37.64 -42.68
C ILE A 291 28.44 -39.10 -42.71
N VAL A 292 28.35 -39.71 -43.90
CA VAL A 292 27.95 -41.13 -44.06
C VAL A 292 29.00 -42.08 -43.48
N GLU A 293 30.29 -41.80 -43.65
CA GLU A 293 31.37 -42.65 -43.11
C GLU A 293 31.42 -42.58 -41.57
N THR A 294 31.33 -41.37 -41.01
CA THR A 294 31.34 -41.16 -39.56
C THR A 294 30.09 -41.77 -38.91
N GLY A 295 28.93 -41.66 -39.57
CA GLY A 295 27.69 -42.30 -39.12
C GLY A 295 27.69 -43.84 -39.18
N LYS A 296 28.65 -44.47 -39.87
CA LYS A 296 28.86 -45.94 -39.83
C LYS A 296 29.82 -46.39 -38.74
N ARG A 297 30.67 -45.47 -38.24
CA ARG A 297 31.71 -45.76 -37.23
C ARG A 297 31.24 -45.47 -35.80
N THR A 298 30.10 -44.80 -35.65
CA THR A 298 29.49 -44.40 -34.37
C THR A 298 28.14 -45.09 -34.20
#